data_AF-A0A9P9CMT1-F1
#
_entry.id   AF-A0A9P9CMT1-F1
#
_cell.length_a   1.000
_cell.length_b   1.000
_cell.length_c   1.000
_cell.angle_alpha   90.00
_cell.angle_beta   90.00
_cell.angle_gamma   90.00
#
_symmetry.space_group_name_H-M   'P 1'
#
loop_
_entity.id
_entity.type
_entity.pdbx_description
1 polymer ?
#
loop_
_entity_poly.entity_id
_entity_poly.type
_entity_poly.pdbx_seq_one_letter_code
_entity_poly.pdbx_strand_id
1 'polypeptide(L)'
;MTSDQNAEPLRSLATLKWPYAGDEDVSYIDPLARNDPKQLRTAHYEAMATSPKLRTILADARLRTLLARLDALSNFDRERALELLIGTREPRPGPHSISFEDDEVRLFRAFAQEVESQIGDADKKAQRERLGLDWDMEE
;
A
#
# COMPACT_ATOMS: atom_id res chain seq x y z
N MET A 1 -27.43 -11.59 11.81
CA MET A 1 -27.96 -10.51 10.93
C MET A 1 -27.45 -9.20 11.48
N THR A 2 -26.26 -8.76 11.05
CA THR A 2 -25.63 -7.53 11.55
C THR A 2 -25.35 -6.60 10.38
N SER A 3 -26.30 -5.68 10.20
CA SER A 3 -26.17 -4.30 9.75
C SER A 3 -25.28 -4.01 8.54
N ASP A 4 -25.94 -3.92 7.38
CA ASP A 4 -25.61 -3.02 6.28
C ASP A 4 -25.32 -1.60 6.80
N GLN A 5 -24.04 -1.26 6.93
CA GLN A 5 -23.62 0.10 7.23
C GLN A 5 -23.71 0.92 5.94
N ASN A 6 -24.85 1.60 5.76
CA ASN A 6 -25.01 2.85 5.00
C ASN A 6 -24.28 2.88 3.63
N ALA A 7 -24.75 2.08 2.68
CA ALA A 7 -24.15 1.95 1.36
C ALA A 7 -24.54 3.12 0.44
N GLU A 8 -23.87 4.27 0.59
CA GLU A 8 -23.70 5.14 -0.56
C GLU A 8 -23.05 4.29 -1.68
N PRO A 9 -23.62 4.26 -2.90
CA PRO A 9 -23.16 3.37 -3.94
C PRO A 9 -21.67 3.60 -4.20
N LEU A 10 -20.87 2.55 -4.03
CA LEU A 10 -19.43 2.61 -4.28
C LEU A 10 -19.19 3.01 -5.73
N ARG A 11 -18.28 3.96 -5.96
CA ARG A 11 -17.85 4.29 -7.32
C ARG A 11 -17.25 3.06 -7.99
N SER A 12 -17.64 2.83 -9.24
CA SER A 12 -17.08 1.73 -10.04
C SER A 12 -15.57 1.89 -10.18
N LEU A 13 -14.83 0.79 -10.06
CA LEU A 13 -13.37 0.77 -10.26
C LEU A 13 -12.96 1.25 -11.65
N ALA A 14 -13.82 1.08 -12.66
CA ALA A 14 -13.60 1.57 -14.03
C ALA A 14 -13.55 3.11 -14.12
N THR A 15 -13.99 3.83 -13.08
CA THR A 15 -13.90 5.29 -13.03
C THR A 15 -12.56 5.80 -12.51
N LEU A 16 -11.72 4.93 -11.92
CA LEU A 16 -10.38 5.31 -11.48
C LEU A 16 -9.41 5.31 -12.65
N LYS A 17 -8.66 6.39 -12.79
CA LYS A 17 -7.51 6.47 -13.69
C LYS A 17 -6.30 5.88 -12.98
N TRP A 18 -6.13 4.57 -13.07
CA TRP A 18 -4.92 3.92 -12.59
C TRP A 18 -3.70 4.42 -13.36
N PRO A 19 -2.58 4.73 -12.70
CA PRO A 19 -1.34 4.95 -13.42
C PRO A 19 -1.01 3.67 -14.19
N TYR A 20 -0.67 3.79 -15.47
CA TYR A 20 -0.30 2.63 -16.28
C TYR A 20 0.97 2.01 -15.69
N ALA A 21 0.81 0.87 -15.02
CA ALA A 21 1.91 0.01 -14.65
C ALA A 21 2.19 -0.89 -15.84
N GLY A 22 3.46 -1.00 -16.25
CA GLY A 22 3.82 -2.02 -17.23
C GLY A 22 3.54 -3.38 -16.63
N ASP A 23 2.52 -4.09 -17.11
CA ASP A 23 2.21 -5.47 -16.72
C ASP A 23 3.23 -6.47 -17.33
N GLU A 24 4.34 -5.97 -17.86
CA GLU A 24 5.36 -6.79 -18.50
C GLU A 24 6.16 -7.56 -17.45
N ASP A 25 5.91 -8.86 -17.36
CA ASP A 25 6.86 -9.82 -16.81
C ASP A 25 8.11 -9.78 -17.71
N VAL A 26 9.06 -8.92 -17.34
CA VAL A 26 10.36 -8.80 -18.02
C VAL A 26 10.99 -10.19 -18.04
N SER A 27 11.02 -10.81 -19.21
CA SER A 27 11.50 -12.18 -19.42
C SER A 27 13.00 -12.34 -19.14
N TYR A 28 13.71 -11.23 -18.99
CA TYR A 28 15.10 -11.15 -18.56
C TYR A 28 15.24 -10.16 -17.40
N ILE A 29 15.29 -10.68 -16.17
CA ILE A 29 15.61 -9.89 -14.98
C ILE A 29 17.13 -9.85 -14.88
N ASP A 30 17.73 -8.66 -14.99
CA ASP A 30 19.14 -8.46 -14.65
C ASP A 30 19.39 -9.01 -13.24
N PRO A 31 20.32 -9.98 -13.05
CA PRO A 31 20.57 -10.57 -11.74
C PRO A 31 20.96 -9.53 -10.67
N LEU A 32 21.51 -8.38 -11.06
CA LEU A 32 21.81 -7.27 -10.17
C LEU A 32 20.56 -6.47 -9.77
N ALA A 33 19.56 -6.40 -10.65
CA ALA A 33 18.29 -5.72 -10.41
C ALA A 33 17.32 -6.54 -9.53
N ARG A 34 17.71 -7.73 -9.08
CA ARG A 34 16.87 -8.59 -8.22
C ARG A 34 16.47 -7.90 -6.91
N ASN A 35 17.31 -7.01 -6.40
CA ASN A 35 17.09 -6.30 -5.14
C ASN A 35 16.45 -4.93 -5.34
N ASP A 36 16.23 -4.49 -6.58
CA ASP A 36 15.59 -3.21 -6.83
C ASP A 36 14.12 -3.26 -6.41
N PRO A 37 13.56 -2.14 -5.91
CA PRO A 37 12.15 -2.07 -5.59
C PRO A 37 11.32 -2.35 -6.84
N LYS A 38 10.49 -3.40 -6.79
CA LYS A 38 9.61 -3.76 -7.90
C LYS A 38 8.51 -2.72 -8.05
N GLN A 39 8.20 -2.35 -9.28
CA GLN A 39 7.07 -1.48 -9.57
C GLN A 39 5.74 -2.17 -9.23
N LEU A 40 4.76 -1.39 -8.78
CA LEU A 40 3.40 -1.88 -8.53
C LEU A 40 2.72 -2.21 -9.86
N ARG A 41 2.03 -3.36 -9.92
CA ARG A 41 1.25 -3.83 -11.09
C ARG A 41 -0.21 -3.41 -10.96
N THR A 42 -0.97 -3.46 -12.06
CA THR A 42 -2.42 -3.15 -12.05
C THR A 42 -3.18 -3.99 -11.02
N ALA A 43 -2.87 -5.29 -10.93
CA ALA A 43 -3.47 -6.20 -9.94
C ALA A 43 -3.24 -5.78 -8.48
N HIS A 44 -2.11 -5.14 -8.16
CA HIS A 44 -1.82 -4.65 -6.81
C HIS A 44 -2.75 -3.48 -6.46
N TYR A 45 -2.95 -2.57 -7.41
CA TYR A 45 -3.87 -1.45 -7.24
C TYR A 45 -5.31 -1.92 -7.05
N GLU A 46 -5.75 -2.93 -7.80
CA GLU A 46 -7.08 -3.53 -7.64
C GLU A 46 -7.26 -4.22 -6.28
N ALA A 47 -6.27 -4.99 -5.83
CA ALA A 47 -6.29 -5.61 -4.51
C ALA A 47 -6.41 -4.55 -3.39
N MET A 48 -5.63 -3.46 -3.49
CA MET A 48 -5.72 -2.36 -2.53
C MET A 48 -7.09 -1.65 -2.59
N ALA A 49 -7.64 -1.42 -3.78
CA ALA A 49 -8.92 -0.74 -3.96
C ALA A 49 -10.11 -1.54 -3.39
N THR A 50 -10.02 -2.87 -3.46
CA THR A 50 -11.09 -3.78 -3.05
C THR A 50 -11.06 -4.09 -1.55
N SER A 51 -9.93 -3.91 -0.88
CA SER A 51 -9.78 -4.16 0.57
C SER A 51 -10.76 -3.33 1.42
N PRO A 52 -11.69 -3.95 2.17
CA PRO A 52 -12.56 -3.25 3.12
C PRO A 52 -11.78 -2.65 4.30
N LYS A 53 -10.69 -3.32 4.70
CA LYS A 53 -9.85 -2.89 5.82
C LYS A 53 -9.04 -1.65 5.48
N LEU A 54 -8.46 -1.57 4.27
CA LEU A 54 -7.83 -0.33 3.79
C LEU A 54 -8.82 0.82 3.71
N ARG A 55 -10.03 0.58 3.20
CA ARG A 55 -11.09 1.61 3.14
C ARG A 55 -11.43 2.16 4.53
N THR A 56 -11.50 1.29 5.54
CA THR A 56 -11.76 1.69 6.93
C THR A 56 -10.62 2.53 7.51
N ILE A 57 -9.37 2.12 7.26
CA ILE A 57 -8.18 2.86 7.71
C ILE A 57 -8.09 4.24 7.03
N LEU A 58 -8.34 4.31 5.73
CA LEU A 58 -8.34 5.56 4.94
C LEU A 58 -9.51 6.50 5.28
N ALA A 59 -10.56 5.98 5.92
CA ALA A 59 -11.66 6.81 6.42
C ALA A 59 -11.22 7.69 7.61
N ASP A 60 -10.14 7.36 8.32
CA ASP A 60 -9.58 8.21 9.36
C ASP A 60 -8.99 9.51 8.77
N ALA A 61 -9.51 10.66 9.21
CA ALA A 61 -9.06 11.97 8.75
C ALA A 61 -7.59 12.25 9.10
N ARG A 62 -7.09 11.71 10.23
CA ARG A 62 -5.71 11.91 10.68
C ARG A 62 -4.72 11.28 9.71
N LEU A 63 -5.03 10.09 9.21
CA LEU A 63 -4.19 9.44 8.20
C LEU A 63 -4.16 10.25 6.91
N ARG A 64 -5.31 10.77 6.46
CA ARG A 64 -5.35 11.61 5.24
C ARG A 64 -4.51 12.88 5.39
N THR A 65 -4.59 13.53 6.55
CA THR A 65 -3.75 14.70 6.86
C THR A 65 -2.27 14.33 6.91
N LEU A 66 -1.93 13.18 7.50
CA LEU A 66 -0.55 12.68 7.56
C LEU A 66 0.01 12.41 6.15
N LEU A 67 -0.76 11.72 5.29
CA LEU A 67 -0.37 11.45 3.91
C LEU A 67 -0.18 12.74 3.11
N ALA A 68 -1.09 13.70 3.24
CA ALA A 68 -0.94 15.02 2.60
C ALA A 68 0.30 15.78 3.11
N ARG A 69 0.63 15.65 4.41
CA ARG A 69 1.86 16.22 4.99
C ARG A 69 3.10 15.56 4.39
N LEU A 70 3.09 14.25 4.19
CA LEU A 70 4.20 13.52 3.55
C LEU A 70 4.37 13.89 2.08
N ASP A 71 3.27 14.08 1.35
CA ASP A 71 3.31 14.45 -0.07
C ASP A 71 3.78 15.90 -0.30
N ALA A 72 3.67 16.76 0.71
CA ALA A 72 4.19 18.13 0.67
C ALA A 72 5.71 18.24 0.93
N LEU A 73 6.35 17.17 1.40
CA LEU A 73 7.78 17.16 1.70
C LEU A 73 8.63 17.01 0.43
N SER A 74 9.84 17.58 0.47
CA SER A 74 10.87 17.32 -0.55
C SER A 74 11.26 15.84 -0.54
N ASN A 75 11.75 15.28 -1.66
CA ASN A 75 12.10 13.85 -1.75
C ASN A 75 12.99 13.37 -0.59
N PHE A 76 13.96 14.17 -0.17
CA PHE A 76 14.87 13.83 0.91
C PHE A 76 14.20 13.85 2.29
N ASP A 77 13.39 14.86 2.57
CA ASP A 77 12.67 14.99 3.83
C ASP A 77 11.54 13.96 3.93
N ARG A 78 10.91 13.64 2.80
CA ARG A 78 9.91 12.59 2.67
C ARG A 78 10.49 11.23 3.00
N GLU A 79 11.64 10.87 2.43
CA GLU A 79 12.32 9.61 2.71
C GLU A 79 12.60 9.49 4.22
N ARG A 80 13.18 10.54 4.83
CA ARG A 80 13.44 10.58 6.27
C ARG A 80 12.17 10.46 7.11
N ALA A 81 11.10 11.12 6.71
CA ALA A 81 9.82 11.02 7.39
C ALA A 81 9.24 9.60 7.33
N LEU A 82 9.34 8.94 6.17
CA LEU A 82 8.92 7.55 5.99
C LEU A 82 9.79 6.59 6.83
N GLU A 83 11.11 6.78 6.86
CA GLU A 83 12.02 5.99 7.70
C GLU A 83 11.62 6.04 9.19
N LEU A 84 11.27 7.23 9.68
CA LEU A 84 10.81 7.43 11.05
C LEU A 84 9.46 6.75 11.33
N LEU A 85 8.49 6.91 10.42
CA LEU A 85 7.15 6.34 10.54
C LEU A 85 7.17 4.81 10.48
N ILE A 86 8.03 4.23 9.64
CA ILE A 86 8.20 2.77 9.53
C ILE A 86 9.04 2.24 10.70
N GLY A 87 9.90 3.08 11.29
CA GLY A 87 10.77 2.73 12.41
C GLY A 87 12.10 2.12 11.98
N THR A 88 12.55 2.38 10.75
CA THR A 88 13.89 2.01 10.27
C THR A 88 14.95 3.00 10.76
N ARG A 89 14.52 4.16 11.27
CA ARG A 89 15.38 5.21 11.79
C ARG A 89 14.88 5.73 13.13
N GLU A 90 15.82 6.04 14.02
CA GLU A 90 15.52 6.72 15.27
C GLU A 90 15.41 8.24 15.07
N PRO A 91 14.46 8.91 15.74
CA PRO A 91 14.34 10.36 15.71
C PRO A 91 15.61 10.98 16.32
N ARG A 92 16.31 11.77 15.51
CA ARG A 92 17.50 12.50 15.97
C ARG A 92 17.08 13.91 16.40
N PRO A 93 17.38 14.33 17.64
CA PRO A 93 17.06 15.68 18.07
C PRO A 93 17.86 16.71 17.26
N GLY A 94 17.16 17.72 16.72
CA GLY A 94 17.77 18.80 15.95
C GLY A 94 16.75 19.86 15.52
N PRO A 95 17.22 21.06 15.09
CA PRO A 95 16.34 22.19 14.77
C PRO A 95 15.41 21.95 13.56
N HIS A 96 15.63 20.88 12.79
CA HIS A 96 14.82 20.48 11.64
C HIS A 96 14.32 19.03 11.77
N SER A 97 14.16 18.51 13.00
CA SER A 97 13.64 17.16 13.20
C SER A 97 12.13 17.12 12.89
N ILE A 98 11.75 16.29 11.94
CA ILE A 98 10.35 15.92 11.70
C ILE A 98 9.93 15.01 12.84
N SER A 99 8.87 15.39 13.56
CA SER A 99 8.29 14.58 14.64
C SER A 99 6.89 14.13 14.25
N PHE A 100 6.53 12.94 14.70
CA PHE A 100 5.21 12.35 14.55
C PHE A 100 4.68 12.03 15.93
N GLU A 101 3.37 12.12 16.13
CA GLU A 101 2.76 11.62 17.35
C GLU A 101 2.75 10.08 17.33
N ASP A 102 2.83 9.44 18.50
CA ASP A 102 2.81 7.96 18.58
C ASP A 102 1.57 7.34 17.92
N ASP A 103 0.43 8.05 17.98
CA ASP A 103 -0.81 7.65 17.32
C ASP A 103 -0.69 7.73 15.79
N GLU A 104 -0.03 8.76 15.24
CA GLU A 104 0.24 8.89 13.80
C GLU A 104 1.14 7.74 13.33
N VAL A 105 2.19 7.43 14.09
CA VAL A 105 3.11 6.31 13.81
C VAL A 105 2.37 4.98 13.80
N ARG A 106 1.56 4.72 14.83
CA ARG A 106 0.74 3.49 14.93
C ARG A 106 -0.23 3.38 13.76
N LEU A 107 -0.93 4.47 13.43
CA LEU A 107 -1.90 4.51 12.35
C LEU A 107 -1.24 4.28 10.98
N PHE A 108 -0.11 4.94 10.73
CA PHE A 108 0.66 4.75 9.51
C PHE A 108 1.19 3.33 9.37
N ARG A 109 1.71 2.73 10.45
CA ARG A 109 2.19 1.35 10.44
C ARG A 109 1.05 0.36 10.16
N ALA A 110 -0.12 0.56 10.74
CA ALA A 110 -1.29 -0.26 10.47
C ALA A 110 -1.73 -0.16 8.99
N PHE A 111 -1.69 1.05 8.43
CA PHE A 111 -1.93 1.27 7.00
C PHE A 111 -0.89 0.55 6.12
N ALA A 112 0.40 0.74 6.40
CA ALA A 112 1.49 0.14 5.64
C ALA A 112 1.44 -1.41 5.66
N GLN A 113 1.20 -1.99 6.84
CA GLN A 113 1.08 -3.44 6.99
C GLN A 113 -0.10 -4.01 6.19
N GLU A 114 -1.23 -3.29 6.17
CA GLU A 114 -2.37 -3.72 5.38
C GLU A 114 -2.08 -3.61 3.88
N VAL A 115 -1.43 -2.55 3.42
CA VAL A 115 -0.99 -2.41 2.02
C VAL A 115 -0.05 -3.56 1.63
N GLU A 116 0.94 -3.87 2.46
CA GLU A 116 1.86 -5.00 2.22
C GLU A 116 1.13 -6.34 2.16
N SER A 117 0.12 -6.56 3.02
CA SER A 117 -0.70 -7.76 2.97
C SER A 117 -1.44 -7.89 1.64
N GLN A 118 -2.05 -6.80 1.15
CA GLN A 118 -2.79 -6.81 -0.11
C GLN A 118 -1.87 -7.07 -1.31
N ILE A 119 -0.69 -6.46 -1.32
CA ILE A 119 0.31 -6.68 -2.37
C ILE A 119 0.83 -8.12 -2.31
N GLY A 120 1.20 -8.61 -1.14
CA GLY A 120 1.71 -9.96 -0.95
C GLY A 120 0.69 -11.04 -1.31
N ASP A 121 -0.59 -10.82 -1.04
CA ASP A 121 -1.66 -11.75 -1.40
C ASP A 121 -1.97 -11.72 -2.91
N ALA A 122 -1.88 -10.54 -3.55
CA ALA A 122 -1.96 -10.43 -5.00
C ALA A 122 -0.79 -11.16 -5.70
N ASP A 123 0.44 -10.99 -5.22
CA ASP A 123 1.63 -11.70 -5.73
C ASP A 123 1.50 -13.22 -5.58
N LYS A 124 1.05 -13.70 -4.41
CA LYS A 124 0.80 -15.14 -4.18
C LYS A 124 -0.27 -15.67 -5.13
N LYS A 125 -1.36 -14.93 -5.33
CA LYS A 125 -2.44 -15.31 -6.25
C LYS A 125 -1.91 -15.43 -7.68
N ALA A 126 -1.20 -14.41 -8.16
CA ALA A 126 -0.59 -14.43 -9.49
C ALA A 126 0.43 -15.57 -9.64
N GLN A 127 1.22 -15.85 -8.60
CA GLN A 127 2.17 -16.96 -8.60
C GLN A 127 1.45 -18.31 -8.66
N ARG A 128 0.33 -18.48 -7.94
CA ARG A 128 -0.48 -19.71 -8.00
C ARG A 128 -1.09 -19.92 -9.38
N GLU A 129 -1.66 -18.88 -9.98
CA GLU A 129 -2.21 -18.92 -11.35
C GLU A 129 -1.12 -19.28 -12.37
N ARG A 130 0.05 -18.64 -12.29
CA ARG A 130 1.19 -18.93 -13.18
C ARG A 130 1.73 -20.35 -13.05
N LEU A 131 1.72 -20.91 -11.84
CA LEU A 131 2.17 -22.26 -11.58
C LEU A 131 1.06 -23.31 -11.85
N GLY A 132 -0.15 -22.88 -12.24
CA GLY A 132 -1.31 -23.75 -12.36
C GLY A 132 -1.59 -24.49 -11.05
N LEU A 133 -1.47 -23.82 -9.91
CA LEU A 133 -1.74 -24.33 -8.55
C LEU A 133 -3.15 -23.92 -8.07
N ASP A 134 -4.06 -23.72 -9.02
CA ASP A 134 -5.49 -23.50 -8.85
C ASP A 134 -6.29 -24.81 -8.78
N TRP A 135 -5.60 -25.96 -8.65
CA TRP A 135 -6.21 -27.22 -8.25
C TRP A 135 -6.77 -27.07 -6.83
N ASP A 136 -8.11 -26.96 -6.69
CA ASP A 136 -8.99 -27.16 -5.50
C ASP A 136 -9.92 -25.96 -5.21
N MET A 137 -11.26 -26.08 -5.09
CA MET A 137 -12.21 -27.18 -5.28
C MET A 137 -13.56 -26.55 -5.66
N GLU A 138 -14.18 -27.01 -6.75
CA GLU A 138 -15.63 -26.88 -6.93
C GLU A 138 -16.31 -27.90 -5.99
N GLU A 139 -16.99 -27.41 -4.94
CA GLU A 139 -18.16 -28.06 -4.34
C GLU A 139 -19.13 -26.99 -3.80
#